data_AF-A0A327NKU9-F1
#
_entry.id   AF-A0A327NKU9-F1
#
_cell.length_a   1.000
_cell.length_b   1.000
_cell.length_c   1.000
_cell.angle_alpha   90.00
_cell.angle_beta   90.00
_cell.angle_gamma   90.00
#
_symmetry.space_group_name_H-M   'P 1'
#
loop_
_entity.id
_entity.type
_entity.pdbx_description
1 polymer ?
#
loop_
_entity_poly.entity_id
_entity_poly.type
_entity_poly.pdbx_seq_one_letter_code
_entity_poly.pdbx_strand_id
1 'polypeptide(L)'
;MTEQEWKNQRSKASANLELLKMKKRGGLVSQEELDEASRILNALMTYQPEAVPEMAEIQPDCPTIPTKAGIEIPVMPVAEFTRLLEELTLQKSEFHKQMAIRCNKLKDIPDHESAKELVDEIDHYYERRTEMAVKINFLKANGRLPEDSGNNQPAEDLQLKFLENLPADKYELSKLLTTILPNLSKARGKLQAVKDQVKRVHYSQKVARLEAEVALIRSRIKALS
;
A
#
# COMPACT_ATOMS: atom_id res chain seq x y z
N MET A 1 12.47 28.83 7.06
CA MET A 1 12.27 27.37 6.95
C MET A 1 11.67 26.90 8.25
N THR A 2 10.47 26.31 8.22
CA THR A 2 9.86 25.79 9.46
C THR A 2 10.67 24.61 9.99
N GLU A 3 10.61 24.33 11.30
CA GLU A 3 11.31 23.17 11.88
C GLU A 3 10.88 21.85 11.20
N GLN A 4 9.63 21.79 10.76
CA GLN A 4 9.07 20.65 10.04
C GLN A 4 9.58 20.55 8.60
N GLU A 5 9.71 21.68 7.88
CA GLU A 5 10.38 21.71 6.57
C GLU A 5 11.85 21.30 6.66
N TRP A 6 12.57 21.76 7.69
CA TRP A 6 13.96 21.40 7.90
C TRP A 6 14.14 19.90 8.17
N LYS A 7 13.32 19.32 9.05
CA LYS A 7 13.29 17.86 9.29
C LYS A 7 12.98 17.10 8.00
N ASN A 8 12.03 17.57 7.20
CA ASN A 8 11.67 16.97 5.92
C ASN A 8 12.82 17.05 4.90
N GLN A 9 13.50 18.20 4.80
CA GLN A 9 14.65 18.37 3.90
C GLN A 9 15.83 17.50 4.32
N ARG A 10 16.11 17.38 5.63
CA ARG A 10 17.13 16.48 6.16
C ARG A 10 16.81 15.02 5.87
N SER A 11 15.56 14.61 6.04
CA SER A 11 15.11 13.25 5.70
C SER A 11 15.28 12.95 4.20
N LYS A 12 14.90 13.88 3.32
CA LYS A 12 15.08 13.77 1.87
C LYS A 12 16.56 13.70 1.48
N ALA A 13 17.42 14.55 2.06
CA ALA A 13 18.85 14.55 1.79
C ALA A 13 19.52 13.24 2.24
N SER A 14 19.10 12.69 3.40
CA SER A 14 19.58 11.40 3.89
C SER A 14 19.21 10.25 2.95
N ALA A 15 17.94 10.20 2.53
CA ALA A 15 17.47 9.18 1.60
C ALA A 15 18.18 9.28 0.23
N ASN A 16 18.43 10.49 -0.26
CA ASN A 16 19.16 10.70 -1.52
C ASN A 16 20.61 10.20 -1.42
N LEU A 17 21.30 10.48 -0.32
CA LEU A 17 22.67 10.02 -0.09
C LEU A 17 22.75 8.49 0.01
N GLU A 18 21.78 7.85 0.66
CA GLU A 18 21.70 6.38 0.72
C GLU A 18 21.46 5.77 -0.67
N LEU A 19 20.55 6.35 -1.45
CA LEU A 19 20.27 5.94 -2.82
C LEU A 19 21.51 6.08 -3.72
N LEU A 20 22.26 7.18 -3.63
CA LEU A 20 23.51 7.37 -4.38
C LEU A 20 24.59 6.39 -3.93
N LYS A 21 24.70 6.07 -2.64
CA LYS A 21 25.61 5.02 -2.14
C LYS A 21 25.27 3.65 -2.73
N MET A 22 23.97 3.32 -2.82
CA MET A 22 23.52 2.08 -3.46
C MET A 22 23.81 2.06 -4.97
N LYS A 23 23.55 3.17 -5.68
CA LYS A 23 23.83 3.27 -7.13
C LYS A 23 25.33 3.24 -7.45
N LYS A 24 26.18 3.79 -6.59
CA LYS A 24 27.64 3.69 -6.71
C LYS A 24 28.13 2.24 -6.63
N ARG A 25 27.51 1.41 -5.78
CA ARG A 25 27.80 -0.04 -5.74
C ARG A 25 27.46 -0.74 -7.06
N GLY A 26 26.52 -0.20 -7.83
CA GLY A 26 26.19 -0.63 -9.19
C GLY A 26 26.99 0.05 -10.29
N GLY A 27 27.96 0.91 -9.97
CA GLY A 27 28.78 1.65 -10.95
C GLY A 27 28.02 2.73 -11.75
N LEU A 28 26.83 3.13 -11.29
CA LEU A 28 25.91 4.00 -12.03
C LEU A 28 26.01 5.49 -11.65
N VAL A 29 26.91 5.84 -10.74
CA VAL A 29 27.01 7.17 -10.10
C VAL A 29 28.49 7.49 -9.88
N SER A 30 28.87 8.74 -10.16
CA SER A 30 30.25 9.20 -10.01
C SER A 30 30.58 9.50 -8.53
N GLN A 31 31.88 9.57 -8.19
CA GLN A 31 32.30 9.94 -6.84
C GLN A 31 31.90 11.38 -6.49
N GLU A 32 31.89 12.27 -7.49
CA GLU A 32 31.56 13.69 -7.33
C GLU A 32 30.10 13.90 -6.90
N GLU A 33 29.17 13.13 -7.47
CA GLU A 33 27.74 13.17 -7.10
C GLU A 33 27.50 12.71 -5.64
N LEU A 34 28.32 11.79 -5.14
CA LEU A 34 28.29 11.37 -3.74
C LEU A 34 28.83 12.44 -2.80
N ASP A 35 29.91 13.09 -3.21
CA ASP A 35 30.55 14.13 -2.42
C ASP A 35 29.63 15.37 -2.33
N GLU A 36 28.94 15.73 -3.41
CA GLU A 36 27.93 16.78 -3.43
C GLU A 36 26.73 16.47 -2.51
N ALA A 37 26.19 15.26 -2.58
CA ALA A 37 25.09 14.82 -1.70
C ALA A 37 25.51 14.82 -0.22
N SER A 38 26.78 14.50 0.08
CA SER A 38 27.33 14.55 1.44
C SER A 38 27.47 15.99 1.95
N ARG A 39 27.87 16.94 1.07
CA ARG A 39 27.95 18.37 1.41
C ARG A 39 26.58 18.95 1.73
N ILE A 40 25.55 18.61 0.95
CA ILE A 40 24.17 19.08 1.17
C ILE A 40 23.64 18.58 2.52
N LEU A 41 23.86 17.30 2.84
CA LEU A 41 23.45 16.74 4.13
C LEU A 41 24.18 17.42 5.30
N ASN A 42 25.49 17.64 5.18
CA ASN A 42 26.28 18.30 6.21
C ASN A 42 25.84 19.75 6.41
N ALA A 43 25.56 20.49 5.33
CA ALA A 43 25.05 21.86 5.39
C ALA A 43 23.70 21.95 6.13
N LEU A 44 22.81 20.97 5.89
CA LEU A 44 21.53 20.87 6.60
C LEU A 44 21.69 20.44 8.06
N MET A 45 22.73 19.68 8.40
CA MET A 45 23.05 19.28 9.78
C MET A 45 23.64 20.44 10.61
N THR A 46 24.39 21.34 9.98
CA THR A 46 24.99 22.52 10.62
C THR A 46 24.07 23.75 10.63
N TYR A 47 22.90 23.66 10.01
CA TYR A 47 21.95 24.77 9.95
C TYR A 47 21.30 25.01 11.33
N GLN A 48 21.65 26.13 11.96
CA GLN A 48 20.99 26.64 13.17
C GLN A 48 20.02 27.76 12.78
N PRO A 49 18.71 27.62 13.07
CA PRO A 49 17.75 28.69 12.81
C PRO A 49 17.94 29.82 13.82
N GLU A 50 18.33 31.00 13.35
CA GLU A 50 18.19 32.25 14.13
C GLU A 50 16.70 32.54 14.37
N ALA A 51 16.39 33.02 15.57
CA ALA A 51 15.04 33.20 16.07
C ALA A 51 14.26 34.29 15.31
N VAL A 52 13.09 33.90 14.80
CA VAL A 52 11.81 34.58 14.47
C VAL A 52 11.76 36.12 14.56
N PRO A 53 11.18 36.82 13.56
CA PRO A 53 9.76 37.17 13.69
C PRO A 53 8.90 36.96 12.43
N GLU A 54 7.67 36.53 12.71
CA GLU A 54 6.38 36.84 12.07
C GLU A 54 6.40 37.76 10.83
N MET A 55 5.93 37.25 9.67
CA MET A 55 4.90 37.86 8.81
C MET A 55 4.84 37.23 7.41
N ALA A 56 3.62 37.28 6.86
CA ALA A 56 3.19 37.14 5.47
C ALA A 56 2.93 35.72 4.93
N GLU A 57 1.65 35.38 4.89
CA GLU A 57 1.05 34.43 3.95
C GLU A 57 1.54 34.70 2.53
N ILE A 58 2.19 33.72 1.92
CA ILE A 58 2.39 33.66 0.47
C ILE A 58 1.93 32.27 0.04
N GLN A 59 0.81 32.23 -0.67
CA GLN A 59 0.34 31.03 -1.37
C GLN A 59 1.43 30.53 -2.32
N PRO A 60 1.86 29.26 -2.26
CA PRO A 60 2.64 28.68 -3.33
C PRO A 60 1.69 28.20 -4.43
N ASP A 61 1.77 28.87 -5.58
CA ASP A 61 1.37 28.31 -6.87
C ASP A 61 2.12 26.97 -7.05
N CYS A 62 1.43 25.86 -6.77
CA CYS A 62 1.92 24.54 -7.11
C CYS A 62 1.75 24.34 -8.63
N PRO A 63 2.81 24.04 -9.39
CA PRO A 63 2.63 23.49 -10.72
C PRO A 63 1.98 22.11 -10.56
N THR A 64 0.71 22.01 -10.93
CA THR A 64 -0.05 20.77 -10.99
C THR A 64 0.65 19.81 -11.95
N ILE A 65 1.40 18.87 -11.38
CA ILE A 65 1.76 17.64 -12.08
C ILE A 65 0.43 16.94 -12.38
N PRO A 66 0.15 16.51 -13.63
CA PRO A 66 -1.09 15.81 -13.93
C PRO A 66 -1.07 14.46 -13.19
N THR A 67 -1.71 14.46 -12.02
CA THR A 67 -2.08 13.25 -11.30
C THR A 67 -2.97 12.45 -12.24
N LYS A 68 -2.43 11.31 -12.71
CA LYS A 68 -3.21 10.29 -13.41
C LYS A 68 -4.53 10.13 -12.68
N ALA A 69 -5.64 10.27 -13.43
CA ALA A 69 -7.01 10.10 -12.96
C ALA A 69 -7.10 9.02 -11.88
N GLY A 70 -7.04 9.50 -10.63
CA GLY A 70 -7.18 8.68 -9.45
C GLY A 70 -8.67 8.44 -9.30
N ILE A 71 -9.03 7.17 -9.20
CA ILE A 71 -10.36 6.73 -8.83
C ILE A 71 -10.75 7.54 -7.57
N GLU A 72 -11.73 8.43 -7.69
CA GLU A 72 -12.34 9.10 -6.55
C GLU A 72 -13.12 8.05 -5.78
N ILE A 73 -12.41 7.27 -4.97
CA ILE A 73 -13.02 6.41 -3.97
C ILE A 73 -13.66 7.37 -2.96
N PRO A 74 -14.98 7.27 -2.68
CA PRO A 74 -15.61 8.10 -1.67
C PRO A 74 -14.90 7.88 -0.34
N VAL A 75 -14.10 8.86 0.06
CA VAL A 75 -13.27 8.85 1.25
C VAL A 75 -14.20 8.95 2.45
N MET A 76 -14.08 8.04 3.41
CA MET A 76 -14.88 8.12 4.63
C MET A 76 -14.58 9.42 5.39
N PRO A 77 -15.53 9.97 6.15
CA PRO A 77 -15.27 11.13 6.99
C PRO A 77 -14.04 10.91 7.89
N VAL A 78 -13.15 11.90 7.98
CA VAL A 78 -11.86 11.79 8.69
C VAL A 78 -12.02 11.30 10.13
N ALA A 79 -13.08 11.74 10.82
CA ALA A 79 -13.38 11.34 12.19
C ALA A 79 -13.75 9.84 12.32
N GLU A 80 -14.46 9.29 11.32
CA GLU A 80 -14.80 7.87 11.28
C GLU A 80 -13.56 7.02 10.94
N PHE A 81 -12.70 7.52 10.05
CA PHE A 81 -11.43 6.89 9.71
C PHE A 81 -10.51 6.77 10.91
N THR A 82 -10.29 7.87 11.65
CA THR A 82 -9.41 7.87 12.82
C THR A 82 -9.95 6.96 13.91
N ARG A 83 -11.25 7.01 14.17
CA ARG A 83 -11.90 6.13 15.16
C ARG A 83 -11.74 4.65 14.80
N LEU A 84 -12.01 4.28 13.54
CA LEU A 84 -11.89 2.89 13.08
C LEU A 84 -10.43 2.42 13.11
N LEU A 85 -9.49 3.29 12.75
CA LEU A 85 -8.07 2.99 12.82
C LEU A 85 -7.59 2.77 14.26
N GLU A 86 -8.04 3.61 15.20
CA GLU A 86 -7.75 3.49 16.63
C GLU A 86 -8.31 2.18 17.18
N GLU A 87 -9.56 1.85 16.86
CA GLU A 87 -10.22 0.61 17.28
C GLU A 87 -9.46 -0.63 16.79
N LEU A 88 -9.13 -0.70 15.49
CA LEU A 88 -8.36 -1.82 14.93
C LEU A 88 -6.95 -1.91 15.52
N THR A 89 -6.33 -0.76 15.80
CA THR A 89 -4.99 -0.71 16.42
C THR A 89 -5.05 -1.24 17.85
N LEU A 90 -6.09 -0.88 18.60
CA LEU A 90 -6.33 -1.37 19.95
C LEU A 90 -6.56 -2.88 19.94
N GLN A 91 -7.45 -3.40 19.08
CA GLN A 91 -7.71 -4.84 18.93
C GLN A 91 -6.45 -5.62 18.56
N LYS A 92 -5.65 -5.12 17.61
CA LYS A 92 -4.35 -5.71 17.26
C LYS A 92 -3.41 -5.79 18.46
N SER A 93 -3.33 -4.71 19.26
CA SER A 93 -2.49 -4.67 20.45
C SER A 93 -2.97 -5.66 21.52
N GLU A 94 -4.28 -5.83 21.66
CA GLU A 94 -4.90 -6.75 22.60
C GLU A 94 -4.61 -8.21 22.22
N PHE A 95 -4.79 -8.58 20.94
CA PHE A 95 -4.41 -9.92 20.46
C PHE A 95 -2.92 -10.20 20.65
N HIS A 96 -2.05 -9.19 20.44
CA HIS A 96 -0.63 -9.34 20.72
C HIS A 96 -0.33 -9.58 22.20
N LYS A 97 -1.02 -8.86 23.11
CA LYS A 97 -0.90 -9.06 24.55
C LYS A 97 -1.36 -10.46 24.96
N GLN A 98 -2.50 -10.91 24.44
CA GLN A 98 -3.05 -12.24 24.71
C GLN A 98 -2.13 -13.36 24.22
N MET A 99 -1.51 -13.18 23.04
CA MET A 99 -0.48 -14.08 22.50
C MET A 99 0.75 -14.11 23.40
N ALA A 100 1.27 -12.94 23.80
CA ALA A 100 2.46 -12.85 24.64
C ALA A 100 2.28 -13.49 26.02
N ILE A 101 1.10 -13.33 26.64
CA ILE A 101 0.76 -14.00 27.90
C ILE A 101 0.85 -15.52 27.76
N ARG A 102 0.33 -16.08 26.66
CA ARG A 102 0.36 -17.52 26.39
C ARG A 102 1.75 -18.02 26.03
N CYS A 103 2.50 -17.28 25.21
CA CYS A 103 3.91 -17.59 24.97
C CYS A 103 4.74 -17.63 26.25
N ASN A 104 4.44 -16.78 27.23
CA ASN A 104 5.11 -16.83 28.53
C ASN A 104 4.69 -18.06 29.34
N LYS A 105 3.39 -18.40 29.37
CA LYS A 105 2.91 -19.65 29.99
C LYS A 105 3.52 -20.90 29.35
N LEU A 106 3.77 -20.88 28.04
CA LEU A 106 4.41 -22.00 27.33
C LEU A 106 5.82 -22.28 27.83
N LYS A 107 6.56 -21.24 28.27
CA LYS A 107 7.92 -21.39 28.80
C LYS A 107 7.96 -22.10 30.15
N ASP A 108 6.86 -22.06 30.89
CA ASP A 108 6.75 -22.69 32.20
C ASP A 108 6.37 -24.18 32.09
N ILE A 109 6.00 -24.66 30.90
CA ILE A 109 5.65 -26.06 30.65
C ILE A 109 6.92 -26.86 30.35
N PRO A 110 7.14 -28.00 31.01
CA PRO A 110 8.28 -28.87 30.72
C PRO A 110 8.22 -29.47 29.30
N ASP A 111 9.38 -29.61 28.64
CA ASP A 111 9.50 -30.09 27.25
C ASP A 111 8.92 -31.50 26.99
N HIS A 112 8.68 -32.28 28.04
CA HIS A 112 8.13 -33.64 27.96
C HIS A 112 6.60 -33.69 28.03
N GLU A 113 5.94 -32.58 28.35
CA GLU A 113 4.47 -32.47 28.40
C GLU A 113 3.92 -31.87 27.11
N SER A 114 2.76 -32.37 26.66
CA SER A 114 2.13 -31.85 25.45
C SER A 114 1.43 -30.53 25.74
N ALA A 115 1.92 -29.44 25.15
CA ALA A 115 1.33 -28.11 25.26
C ALA A 115 0.41 -27.74 24.07
N LYS A 116 -0.18 -28.74 23.39
CA LYS A 116 -0.88 -28.56 22.11
C LYS A 116 -1.98 -27.49 22.18
N GLU A 117 -2.86 -27.55 23.19
CA GLU A 117 -3.96 -26.59 23.34
C GLU A 117 -3.44 -25.16 23.47
N LEU A 118 -2.34 -24.97 24.21
CA LEU A 118 -1.74 -23.66 24.42
C LEU A 118 -1.07 -23.12 23.14
N VAL A 119 -0.48 -24.00 22.33
CA VAL A 119 0.06 -23.67 21.02
C VAL A 119 -1.05 -23.31 20.03
N ASP A 120 -2.14 -24.09 20.00
CA ASP A 120 -3.32 -23.81 19.17
C ASP A 120 -3.94 -22.45 19.53
N GLU A 121 -3.99 -22.10 20.82
CA GLU A 121 -4.40 -20.76 21.27
C GLU A 121 -3.43 -19.67 20.79
N ILE A 122 -2.11 -19.87 20.88
CA ILE A 122 -1.10 -18.91 20.41
C ILE A 122 -1.28 -18.65 18.90
N ASP A 123 -1.45 -19.72 18.12
CA ASP A 123 -1.66 -19.63 16.68
C ASP A 123 -2.97 -18.91 16.36
N HIS A 124 -4.04 -19.18 17.09
CA HIS A 124 -5.30 -18.44 16.95
C HIS A 124 -5.12 -16.93 17.15
N TYR A 125 -4.43 -16.51 18.23
CA TYR A 125 -4.18 -15.09 18.46
C TYR A 125 -3.21 -14.47 17.44
N TYR A 126 -2.27 -15.27 16.93
CA TYR A 126 -1.36 -14.85 15.85
C TYR A 126 -2.12 -14.57 14.55
N GLU A 127 -3.04 -15.46 14.16
CA GLU A 127 -3.91 -15.29 13.00
C GLU A 127 -4.77 -14.04 13.16
N ARG A 128 -5.48 -13.88 14.29
CA ARG A 128 -6.31 -12.69 14.58
C ARG A 128 -5.52 -11.39 14.56
N ARG A 129 -4.33 -11.37 15.15
CA ARG A 129 -3.43 -10.20 15.10
C ARG A 129 -3.03 -9.87 13.65
N THR A 130 -2.79 -10.88 12.84
CA THR A 130 -2.39 -10.73 11.43
C THR A 130 -3.56 -10.23 10.58
N GLU A 131 -4.77 -10.76 10.78
CA GLU A 131 -6.01 -10.26 10.16
C GLU A 131 -6.20 -8.76 10.44
N MET A 132 -6.06 -8.34 11.70
CA MET A 132 -6.17 -6.92 12.06
C MET A 132 -5.08 -6.06 11.41
N ALA A 133 -3.85 -6.57 11.31
CA ALA A 133 -2.77 -5.87 10.61
C ALA A 133 -3.07 -5.68 9.12
N VAL A 134 -3.66 -6.68 8.46
CA VAL A 134 -4.12 -6.59 7.07
C VAL A 134 -5.22 -5.55 6.93
N LYS A 135 -6.24 -5.57 7.81
CA LYS A 135 -7.33 -4.57 7.84
C LYS A 135 -6.78 -3.14 8.02
N ILE A 136 -5.86 -2.91 8.96
CA ILE A 136 -5.22 -1.60 9.16
C ILE A 136 -4.47 -1.13 7.91
N ASN A 137 -3.67 -2.00 7.30
CA ASN A 137 -2.90 -1.66 6.12
C ASN A 137 -3.82 -1.34 4.94
N PHE A 138 -4.92 -2.08 4.79
CA PHE A 138 -5.92 -1.83 3.77
C PHE A 138 -6.61 -0.48 4.00
N LEU A 139 -7.06 -0.20 5.23
CA LEU A 139 -7.70 1.06 5.61
C LEU A 139 -6.76 2.25 5.31
N LYS A 140 -5.49 2.17 5.69
CA LYS A 140 -4.47 3.20 5.39
C LYS A 140 -4.25 3.42 3.90
N ALA A 141 -4.30 2.37 3.09
CA ALA A 141 -4.02 2.45 1.66
C ALA A 141 -5.25 2.90 0.83
N ASN A 142 -6.46 2.58 1.27
CA ASN A 142 -7.69 2.75 0.47
C ASN A 142 -8.73 3.68 1.11
N GLY A 143 -8.50 4.16 2.34
CA GLY A 143 -9.40 5.11 3.03
C GLY A 143 -10.72 4.51 3.54
N ARG A 144 -11.00 3.22 3.29
CA ARG A 144 -12.16 2.47 3.80
C ARG A 144 -11.79 0.99 3.89
N LEU A 145 -12.44 0.24 4.78
CA LEU A 145 -12.40 -1.23 4.76
C LEU A 145 -13.40 -1.77 3.73
N PRO A 146 -13.14 -2.94 3.11
CA PRO A 146 -14.20 -3.64 2.38
C PRO A 146 -15.30 -3.93 3.39
N GLU A 147 -16.55 -3.61 3.08
CA GLU A 147 -17.66 -4.04 3.95
C GLU A 147 -17.60 -5.56 4.03
N ASP A 148 -17.58 -6.10 5.26
CA ASP A 148 -17.73 -7.52 5.54
C ASP A 148 -19.11 -7.90 4.99
N SER A 149 -19.15 -8.24 3.71
CA SER A 149 -20.32 -8.71 2.99
C SER A 149 -20.51 -10.17 3.37
N GLY A 150 -20.78 -10.38 4.65
CA GLY A 150 -21.42 -11.58 5.14
C GLY A 150 -22.82 -11.63 4.53
N ASN A 151 -22.98 -12.55 3.57
CA ASN A 151 -24.23 -12.90 2.88
C ASN A 151 -24.82 -11.86 1.91
N ASN A 152 -24.98 -12.31 0.66
CA ASN A 152 -25.96 -11.85 -0.32
C ASN A 152 -25.76 -10.44 -0.90
N GLN A 153 -24.63 -10.17 -1.56
CA GLN A 153 -24.74 -9.42 -2.81
C GLN A 153 -24.90 -10.43 -3.95
N PRO A 154 -26.03 -10.48 -4.66
CA PRO A 154 -26.13 -11.31 -5.85
C PRO A 154 -24.99 -10.93 -6.79
N ALA A 155 -24.36 -11.89 -7.44
CA ALA A 155 -23.23 -11.65 -8.36
C ALA A 155 -23.55 -10.59 -9.44
N GLU A 156 -24.85 -10.34 -9.67
CA GLU A 156 -25.40 -9.30 -10.51
C GLU A 156 -25.10 -7.86 -10.01
N ASP A 157 -25.13 -7.60 -8.69
CA ASP A 157 -24.88 -6.25 -8.14
C ASP A 157 -23.40 -5.83 -8.22
N LEU A 158 -22.47 -6.79 -8.12
CA LEU A 158 -21.05 -6.54 -8.34
C LEU A 158 -20.74 -6.30 -9.82
N GLN A 159 -21.43 -6.99 -10.73
CA GLN A 159 -21.36 -6.68 -12.15
C GLN A 159 -21.94 -5.30 -12.46
N LEU A 160 -23.09 -4.94 -11.88
CA LEU A 160 -23.76 -3.65 -12.10
C LEU A 160 -22.93 -2.46 -11.62
N LYS A 161 -22.38 -2.50 -10.39
CA LYS A 161 -21.53 -1.42 -9.86
C LYS A 161 -20.21 -1.24 -10.62
N PHE A 162 -19.68 -2.31 -11.24
CA PHE A 162 -18.49 -2.21 -12.09
C PHE A 162 -18.81 -1.81 -13.54
N LEU A 163 -19.99 -2.16 -14.05
CA LEU A 163 -20.50 -1.70 -15.34
C LEU A 163 -20.80 -0.20 -15.33
N GLU A 164 -21.25 0.35 -14.20
CA GLU A 164 -21.45 1.80 -14.01
C GLU A 164 -20.15 2.60 -14.04
N ASN A 165 -19.02 2.00 -13.64
CA ASN A 165 -17.70 2.65 -13.63
C ASN A 165 -16.94 2.50 -14.96
N LEU A 166 -17.49 1.78 -15.94
CA LEU A 166 -16.90 1.64 -17.27
C LEU A 166 -17.36 2.79 -18.18
N PRO A 167 -16.46 3.39 -18.98
CA PRO A 167 -16.86 4.41 -19.93
C PRO A 167 -17.98 3.94 -20.85
N ALA A 168 -18.99 4.78 -21.08
CA ALA A 168 -20.09 4.48 -21.99
C ALA A 168 -19.68 4.56 -23.47
N ASP A 169 -18.54 5.17 -23.77
CA ASP A 169 -18.03 5.37 -25.14
C ASP A 169 -17.11 4.21 -25.58
N LYS A 170 -17.38 3.69 -26.78
CA LYS A 170 -16.63 2.62 -27.45
C LYS A 170 -15.17 3.01 -27.70
N TYR A 171 -14.89 4.29 -27.93
CA TYR A 171 -13.53 4.80 -28.09
C TYR A 171 -12.71 4.66 -26.79
N GLU A 172 -13.27 5.11 -25.66
CA GLU A 172 -12.60 5.03 -24.35
C GLU A 172 -12.46 3.57 -23.87
N LEU A 173 -13.44 2.70 -24.14
CA LEU A 173 -13.32 1.26 -23.87
C LEU A 173 -12.21 0.59 -24.69
N SER A 174 -12.02 1.02 -25.94
CA SER A 174 -10.94 0.52 -26.81
C SER A 174 -9.56 0.99 -26.33
N LYS A 175 -9.46 2.24 -25.86
CA LYS A 175 -8.25 2.80 -25.25
C LYS A 175 -7.87 2.08 -23.94
N LEU A 176 -8.85 1.74 -23.11
CA LEU A 176 -8.65 0.89 -21.94
C LEU A 176 -8.10 -0.50 -22.31
N LEU A 177 -8.67 -1.15 -23.34
CA LEU A 177 -8.15 -2.42 -23.84
C LEU A 177 -6.68 -2.32 -24.30
N THR A 178 -6.31 -1.26 -25.02
CA THR A 178 -4.92 -1.07 -25.45
C THR A 178 -3.95 -0.90 -24.28
N THR A 179 -4.43 -0.47 -23.12
CA THR A 179 -3.63 -0.32 -21.89
C THR A 179 -3.55 -1.63 -21.08
N ILE A 180 -4.64 -2.39 -21.03
CA ILE A 180 -4.76 -3.60 -20.20
C ILE A 180 -4.09 -4.81 -20.89
N LEU A 181 -4.21 -4.95 -22.21
CA LEU A 181 -3.65 -6.09 -22.96
C LEU A 181 -2.12 -6.25 -22.79
N PRO A 182 -1.30 -5.18 -22.88
CA PRO A 182 0.14 -5.30 -22.61
C PRO A 182 0.45 -5.70 -21.16
N ASN A 183 -0.34 -5.25 -20.19
CA ASN A 183 -0.17 -5.59 -18.78
C ASN A 183 -0.51 -7.05 -18.50
N LEU A 184 -1.55 -7.57 -19.16
CA LEU A 184 -1.93 -8.98 -19.13
C LEU A 184 -0.84 -9.86 -19.75
N SER A 185 -0.30 -9.47 -20.91
CA SER A 185 0.81 -10.18 -21.56
C SER A 185 2.05 -10.24 -20.66
N LYS A 186 2.44 -9.10 -20.06
CA LYS A 186 3.54 -9.03 -19.09
C LYS A 186 3.29 -9.89 -17.85
N ALA A 187 2.06 -9.90 -17.31
CA ALA A 187 1.71 -10.70 -16.15
C ALA A 187 1.79 -12.21 -16.45
N ARG A 188 1.31 -12.65 -17.62
CA ARG A 188 1.47 -14.04 -18.09
C ARG A 188 2.93 -14.43 -18.26
N GLY A 189 3.75 -13.57 -18.86
CA GLY A 189 5.19 -13.81 -19.00
C GLY A 189 5.90 -13.93 -17.64
N LYS A 190 5.55 -13.07 -16.67
CA LYS A 190 6.09 -13.15 -15.29
C LYS A 190 5.62 -14.41 -14.55
N LEU A 191 4.38 -14.83 -14.75
CA LEU A 191 3.85 -16.07 -14.16
C LEU A 191 4.64 -17.29 -14.64
N GLN A 192 4.97 -17.35 -15.94
CA GLN A 192 5.75 -18.44 -16.53
C GLN A 192 7.21 -18.44 -16.07
N ALA A 193 7.82 -17.28 -15.90
CA ALA A 193 9.22 -17.15 -15.50
C ALA A 193 9.48 -17.40 -13.99
N VAL A 194 8.43 -17.35 -13.16
CA VAL A 194 8.56 -17.42 -11.70
C VAL A 194 8.67 -18.85 -11.19
N LYS A 195 9.76 -19.11 -10.46
CA LYS A 195 10.05 -20.38 -9.77
C LYS A 195 9.52 -20.43 -8.33
N ASP A 196 9.32 -19.27 -7.71
CA ASP A 196 8.83 -19.12 -6.34
C ASP A 196 7.29 -19.32 -6.26
N GLN A 197 6.86 -20.24 -5.39
CA GLN A 197 5.46 -20.64 -5.22
C GLN A 197 4.55 -19.47 -4.82
N VAL A 198 5.01 -18.58 -3.92
CA VAL A 198 4.20 -17.47 -3.42
C VAL A 198 4.01 -16.41 -4.50
N LYS A 199 5.09 -16.09 -5.23
CA LYS A 199 5.03 -15.16 -6.36
C LYS A 199 4.20 -15.72 -7.51
N ARG A 200 4.18 -17.05 -7.70
CA ARG A 200 3.31 -17.71 -8.68
C ARG A 200 1.84 -17.48 -8.37
N VAL A 201 1.43 -17.67 -7.11
CA VAL A 201 0.05 -17.37 -6.68
C VAL A 201 -0.29 -15.90 -6.93
N HIS A 202 0.58 -14.97 -6.52
CA HIS A 202 0.38 -13.53 -6.78
C HIS A 202 0.19 -13.21 -8.27
N TYR A 203 1.07 -13.70 -9.15
CA TYR A 203 0.95 -13.45 -10.58
C TYR A 203 -0.25 -14.16 -11.21
N SER A 204 -0.66 -15.33 -10.68
CA SER A 204 -1.85 -16.04 -11.16
C SER A 204 -3.13 -15.25 -10.87
N GLN A 205 -3.26 -14.70 -9.65
CA GLN A 205 -4.37 -13.83 -9.27
C GLN A 205 -4.38 -12.55 -10.12
N LYS A 206 -3.21 -11.98 -10.38
CA LYS A 206 -3.08 -10.80 -11.25
C LYS A 206 -3.50 -11.08 -12.69
N VAL A 207 -3.16 -12.25 -13.23
CA VAL A 207 -3.60 -12.67 -14.58
C VAL A 207 -5.11 -12.84 -14.61
N ALA A 208 -5.69 -13.57 -13.65
CA ALA A 208 -7.13 -13.79 -13.56
C ALA A 208 -7.92 -12.48 -13.48
N ARG A 209 -7.44 -11.50 -12.69
CA ARG A 209 -8.06 -10.18 -12.59
C ARG A 209 -8.05 -9.42 -13.92
N LEU A 210 -6.89 -9.36 -14.59
CA LEU A 210 -6.76 -8.65 -15.87
C LEU A 210 -7.56 -9.34 -16.98
N GLU A 211 -7.67 -10.67 -16.95
CA GLU A 211 -8.49 -11.44 -17.88
C GLU A 211 -9.98 -11.17 -17.70
N ALA A 212 -10.46 -11.13 -16.46
CA ALA A 212 -11.84 -10.74 -16.15
C ALA A 212 -12.16 -9.32 -16.62
N GLU A 213 -11.24 -8.37 -16.40
CA GLU A 213 -11.38 -6.97 -16.83
C GLU A 213 -11.45 -6.85 -18.36
N VAL A 214 -10.59 -7.57 -19.09
CA VAL A 214 -10.64 -7.63 -20.56
C VAL A 214 -11.95 -8.26 -21.06
N ALA A 215 -12.40 -9.34 -20.43
CA ALA A 215 -13.65 -10.02 -20.81
C ALA A 215 -14.86 -9.09 -20.63
N LEU A 216 -14.91 -8.35 -19.53
CA LEU A 216 -15.97 -7.38 -19.25
C LEU A 216 -15.96 -6.22 -20.25
N ILE A 217 -14.81 -5.61 -20.52
CA ILE A 217 -14.71 -4.52 -21.50
C ILE A 217 -15.15 -5.00 -22.89
N ARG A 218 -14.72 -6.20 -23.31
CA ARG A 218 -15.16 -6.80 -24.58
C ARG A 218 -16.66 -7.06 -24.61
N SER A 219 -17.24 -7.54 -23.50
CA SER A 219 -18.69 -7.74 -23.39
C SER A 219 -19.46 -6.42 -23.52
N ARG A 220 -18.94 -5.33 -22.94
CA ARG A 220 -19.54 -4.00 -23.01
C ARG A 220 -19.44 -3.38 -24.40
N ILE A 221 -18.28 -3.50 -25.07
CA ILE A 221 -18.12 -3.07 -26.47
C ILE A 221 -19.10 -3.83 -27.39
N LYS A 222 -19.28 -5.13 -27.15
CA LYS A 222 -20.24 -5.94 -27.91
C LYS A 222 -21.69 -5.53 -27.63
N ALA A 223 -22.03 -5.18 -26.40
CA ALA A 223 -23.36 -4.69 -26.05
C ALA A 223 -23.68 -3.28 -26.60
N LEU A 224 -22.65 -2.49 -26.93
CA LEU A 224 -22.76 -1.16 -27.55
C LEU A 224 -22.70 -1.17 -29.09
N SER A 225 -22.55 -2.35 -29.71
CA SER A 225 -22.46 -2.53 -31.16
C SER A 225 -23.73 -3.19 -31.69
#